data_AF-A0A447JGL2-F1
#
_entry.id   AF-A0A447JGL2-F1
#
_cell.length_a   1.000
_cell.length_b   1.000
_cell.length_c   1.000
_cell.angle_alpha   90.00
_cell.angle_beta   90.00
_cell.angle_gamma   90.00
#
_symmetry.space_group_name_H-M   'P 1'
#
loop_
_entity.id
_entity.type
_entity.pdbx_description
1 polymer ?
#
loop_
_entity_poly.entity_id
_entity_poly.type
_entity_poly.pdbx_seq_one_letter_code
_entity_poly.pdbx_strand_id
1 'polypeptide(L)'
;MNLVAKEFVAAQDPANPGVLVLSQFAGAANELTSALIVNPYDRDDVAAALNRALTMPLAERISRHAEMLDVIVKNDINRWQERFIHDLKEVTPRSPERQQQNNVATFPKLA
;
A
#
# COMPACT_ATOMS: atom_id res chain seq x y z
N MET A 1 1.22 4.32 -3.02
CA MET A 1 2.05 3.91 -1.87
C MET A 1 2.73 5.15 -1.29
N ASN A 2 2.93 5.22 0.03
CA ASN A 2 3.83 6.18 0.66
C ASN A 2 4.87 5.37 1.46
N LEU A 3 6.12 5.32 0.98
CA LEU A 3 7.18 4.50 1.59
C LEU A 3 7.69 5.09 2.89
N VAL A 4 7.75 6.43 2.99
CA VAL A 4 8.15 7.13 4.22
C VAL A 4 7.27 6.73 5.40
N ALA A 5 5.96 6.51 5.15
CA ALA A 5 5.05 6.03 6.19
C ALA A 5 5.41 4.61 6.69
N LYS A 6 5.81 3.70 5.79
CA LYS A 6 6.23 2.34 6.14
C LYS A 6 7.60 2.34 6.84
N GLU A 7 8.55 3.13 6.33
CA GLU A 7 9.88 3.32 6.92
C GLU A 7 9.79 3.88 8.33
N PHE A 8 8.92 4.87 8.55
CA PHE A 8 8.69 5.44 9.88
C PHE A 8 8.30 4.37 10.90
N VAL A 9 7.31 3.52 10.58
CA VAL A 9 6.86 2.43 11.46
C VAL A 9 7.97 1.40 11.68
N ALA A 10 8.66 1.01 10.61
CA ALA A 10 9.73 0.00 10.65
C ALA A 10 10.96 0.46 11.47
N ALA A 11 11.22 1.77 11.54
CA ALA A 11 12.36 2.34 12.26
C ALA A 11 12.13 2.57 13.77
N GLN A 12 10.90 2.40 14.27
CA GLN A 12 10.61 2.67 15.68
C GLN A 12 11.14 1.56 16.61
N ASP A 13 11.55 1.94 17.83
CA ASP A 13 11.75 1.01 18.94
C ASP A 13 10.39 0.43 19.39
N PRO A 14 10.17 -0.90 19.29
CA PRO A 14 8.91 -1.52 19.71
C PRO A 14 8.56 -1.32 21.19
N ALA A 15 9.55 -1.05 22.06
CA ALA A 15 9.32 -0.80 23.48
C ALA A 15 8.82 0.64 23.76
N ASN A 16 9.06 1.58 22.85
CA ASN A 16 8.61 2.97 22.98
C ASN A 16 8.36 3.65 21.61
N PRO A 17 7.41 3.15 20.80
CA PRO A 17 7.28 3.57 19.41
C PRO A 17 6.54 4.92 19.25
N GLY A 18 6.90 5.70 18.24
CA GLY A 18 6.13 6.88 17.82
C GLY A 18 4.74 6.53 17.25
N VAL A 19 3.93 7.56 17.02
CA VAL A 19 2.59 7.43 16.42
C VAL A 19 2.61 7.95 15.00
N LEU A 20 2.15 7.13 14.05
CA LEU A 20 1.98 7.54 12.66
C LEU A 20 0.64 8.26 12.48
N VAL A 21 0.69 9.50 12.01
CA VAL A 21 -0.47 10.24 11.48
C VAL A 21 -0.40 10.18 9.95
N LEU A 22 -1.47 9.70 9.30
CA LEU A 22 -1.43 9.37 7.89
C LEU A 22 -2.66 9.88 7.15
N SER A 23 -2.46 10.52 6.01
CA SER A 23 -3.56 10.94 5.13
C SER A 23 -4.33 9.72 4.61
N GLN A 24 -5.66 9.78 4.65
CA GLN A 24 -6.55 8.76 4.05
C GLN A 24 -6.33 8.56 2.54
N PHE A 25 -5.76 9.56 1.85
CA PHE A 25 -5.47 9.50 0.42
C PHE A 25 -4.11 8.85 0.10
N ALA A 26 -3.28 8.61 1.11
CA ALA A 26 -2.04 7.87 0.89
C ALA A 26 -2.38 6.41 0.62
N GLY A 27 -1.87 5.83 -0.46
CA GLY A 27 -2.09 4.39 -0.72
C GLY A 27 -1.60 3.46 0.40
N ALA A 28 -0.73 3.95 1.29
CA ALA A 28 -0.32 3.22 2.50
C ALA A 28 -1.44 3.12 3.56
N ALA A 29 -2.46 4.00 3.54
CA ALA A 29 -3.58 3.97 4.47
C ALA A 29 -4.45 2.70 4.33
N ASN A 30 -4.41 2.05 3.15
CA ASN A 30 -5.08 0.77 2.93
C ASN A 30 -4.42 -0.40 3.69
N GLU A 31 -3.14 -0.26 4.07
CA GLU A 31 -2.37 -1.29 4.77
C GLU A 31 -2.13 -0.90 6.23
N LEU A 32 -1.80 0.37 6.50
CA LEU A 32 -1.45 0.89 7.82
C LEU A 32 -2.69 1.40 8.56
N THR A 33 -3.69 0.55 8.74
CA THR A 33 -5.02 0.91 9.28
C THR A 33 -4.99 1.37 10.74
N SER A 34 -3.96 1.00 11.50
CA SER A 34 -3.81 1.41 12.91
C SER A 34 -3.14 2.77 13.09
N ALA A 35 -2.73 3.42 12.01
CA ALA A 35 -2.33 4.82 12.02
C ALA A 35 -3.50 5.73 12.44
N LEU A 36 -3.20 6.95 12.88
CA LEU A 36 -4.21 7.98 12.98
C LEU A 36 -4.50 8.49 11.56
N ILE A 37 -5.55 7.94 10.95
CA ILE A 37 -5.99 8.32 9.61
C ILE A 37 -6.71 9.67 9.67
N VAL A 38 -6.26 10.60 8.84
CA VAL A 38 -6.78 11.98 8.80
C VAL A 38 -7.17 12.40 7.39
N ASN A 39 -8.11 13.32 7.28
CA ASN A 39 -8.34 14.06 6.05
C ASN A 39 -7.45 15.32 6.03
N PRO A 40 -6.43 15.40 5.15
CA PRO A 40 -5.52 16.56 5.13
C PRO A 40 -6.20 17.88 4.74
N TYR A 41 -7.40 17.84 4.16
CA TYR A 41 -8.18 19.06 3.85
C TYR A 41 -8.93 19.60 5.07
N ASP A 42 -9.06 18.80 6.13
CA ASP A 42 -9.62 19.21 7.41
C ASP A 42 -8.47 19.50 8.39
N ARG A 43 -8.22 20.79 8.62
CA ARG A 43 -7.10 21.23 9.48
C ARG A 43 -7.34 20.92 10.94
N ASP A 44 -8.60 20.91 11.39
CA ASP A 44 -8.94 20.66 12.78
C ASP A 44 -8.81 19.15 13.09
N ASP A 45 -9.18 18.29 12.14
CA ASP A 45 -8.92 16.85 12.21
C ASP A 45 -7.42 16.54 12.33
N VAL A 46 -6.59 17.16 11.47
CA VAL A 46 -5.13 17.00 11.54
C VAL A 46 -4.58 17.50 12.88
N ALA A 47 -5.02 18.66 13.36
CA ALA A 47 -4.57 19.20 14.65
C ALA A 47 -4.97 18.30 15.82
N ALA A 48 -6.20 17.79 15.83
CA ALA A 48 -6.70 16.86 16.83
C ALA A 48 -5.92 15.54 16.82
N ALA A 49 -5.62 14.99 15.64
CA ALA A 49 -4.82 13.78 15.49
C ALA A 49 -3.38 13.97 15.98
N LEU A 50 -2.75 15.11 15.71
CA LEU A 50 -1.42 15.44 16.23
C LEU A 50 -1.44 15.56 17.77
N ASN A 51 -2.43 16.26 18.33
CA ASN A 51 -2.58 16.36 19.78
C ASN A 51 -2.77 14.97 20.41
N ARG A 52 -3.60 14.11 19.78
CA ARG A 52 -3.78 12.72 20.22
C ARG A 52 -2.48 11.92 20.12
N ALA A 53 -1.73 12.05 19.03
CA ALA A 53 -0.46 11.36 18.84
C ALA A 53 0.56 11.71 19.94
N LEU A 54 0.66 12.99 20.29
CA LEU A 54 1.58 13.50 21.32
C LEU A 54 1.19 13.08 22.75
N THR A 55 -0.10 12.87 22.99
CA THR A 55 -0.64 12.51 24.33
C THR A 55 -1.00 11.02 24.46
N MET A 56 -0.72 10.21 23.43
CA MET A 56 -1.11 8.81 23.39
C MET A 56 -0.37 7.97 24.46
N PRO A 57 -1.10 7.21 25.30
CA PRO A 57 -0.49 6.31 26.28
C PRO A 57 0.42 5.28 25.62
N LEU A 58 1.53 4.93 26.29
CA LEU A 58 2.52 3.98 25.77
C LEU A 58 1.90 2.65 25.30
N ALA A 59 0.97 2.10 26.07
CA ALA A 59 0.30 0.84 25.72
C ALA A 59 -0.46 0.92 24.37
N GLU A 60 -1.14 2.03 24.10
CA GLU A 60 -1.83 2.23 22.82
C GLU A 60 -0.83 2.40 21.67
N ARG A 61 0.28 3.13 21.90
CA ARG A 61 1.35 3.29 20.90
C ARG A 61 1.96 1.94 20.50
N ILE A 62 2.30 1.11 21.49
CA ILE A 62 2.85 -0.23 21.26
C ILE A 62 1.84 -1.10 20.49
N SER A 63 0.57 -1.10 20.89
CA SER A 63 -0.47 -1.89 20.22
C SER A 63 -0.61 -1.50 18.75
N ARG A 64 -0.71 -0.21 18.45
CA ARG A 64 -0.85 0.29 17.07
C ARG A 64 0.39 0.02 16.23
N HIS A 65 1.57 0.24 16.81
CA HIS A 65 2.85 -0.01 16.15
C HIS A 65 3.01 -1.49 15.78
N ALA A 66 2.74 -2.39 16.72
CA ALA A 66 2.85 -3.83 16.49
C ALA A 66 1.93 -4.32 15.36
N GLU A 67 0.69 -3.83 15.31
CA GLU A 67 -0.26 -4.17 14.25
C GLU A 67 0.22 -3.68 12.88
N MET A 68 0.69 -2.44 12.77
CA MET A 68 1.24 -1.92 11.51
C MET A 68 2.54 -2.63 11.10
N LEU A 69 3.40 -2.96 12.06
CA LEU A 69 4.67 -3.64 11.79
C LEU A 69 4.42 -5.07 11.26
N ASP A 70 3.44 -5.79 11.82
CA ASP A 70 3.04 -7.11 11.32
C ASP A 70 2.59 -7.05 9.86
N VAL A 71 1.82 -6.03 9.47
CA VAL A 71 1.41 -5.82 8.06
C VAL A 71 2.62 -5.57 7.15
N ILE A 72 3.56 -4.73 7.58
CA ILE A 72 4.76 -4.40 6.80
C ILE A 72 5.65 -5.64 6.62
N VAL A 73 5.89 -6.41 7.68
CA VAL A 73 6.70 -7.63 7.64
C VAL A 73 6.06 -8.70 6.76
N LYS A 74 4.72 -8.84 6.82
CA LYS A 74 3.99 -9.79 5.96
C LYS A 74 3.97 -9.37 4.49
N ASN A 75 4.15 -8.09 4.16
CA ASN A 75 4.11 -7.57 2.80
C ASN A 75 5.37 -6.75 2.48
N ASP A 76 6.53 -7.36 2.71
CA ASP A 76 7.82 -6.74 2.47
C ASP A 76 8.16 -6.63 0.97
N ILE A 77 9.31 -6.01 0.69
CA ILE A 77 9.77 -5.79 -0.70
C ILE A 77 10.05 -7.11 -1.44
N ASN A 78 10.52 -8.13 -0.72
CA ASN A 78 10.80 -9.45 -1.30
C ASN A 78 9.50 -10.12 -1.75
N ARG A 79 8.48 -10.10 -0.91
CA ARG A 79 7.17 -10.67 -1.23
C ARG A 79 6.51 -9.93 -2.39
N TRP A 80 6.68 -8.61 -2.47
CA TRP A 80 6.18 -7.85 -3.62
C TRP A 80 6.83 -8.28 -4.93
N GLN A 81 8.17 -8.38 -5.00
CA GLN A 81 8.85 -8.79 -6.24
C GLN A 81 8.49 -10.23 -6.63
N GLU A 82 8.38 -11.15 -5.66
CA GLU A 82 8.08 -12.55 -5.90
C GLU A 82 6.69 -12.70 -6.50
N ARG A 83 5.69 -12.02 -5.92
CA ARG A 83 4.31 -12.03 -6.44
C ARG A 83 4.23 -11.43 -7.83
N PHE A 84 4.89 -10.30 -8.06
CA PHE A 84 4.87 -9.67 -9.38
C PHE A 84 5.47 -10.58 -10.47
N ILE A 85 6.63 -11.20 -10.19
CA ILE A 85 7.28 -12.13 -11.12
C ILE A 85 6.47 -13.41 -11.30
N HIS A 86 5.87 -13.92 -10.23
CA HIS A 86 4.96 -15.07 -10.29
C HIS A 86 3.80 -14.79 -11.24
N ASP A 87 3.07 -13.70 -11.00
CA ASP A 87 1.90 -13.31 -11.81
C ASP A 87 2.30 -13.08 -13.27
N LEU A 88 3.46 -12.47 -13.53
CA LEU A 88 3.98 -12.26 -14.87
C LEU A 88 4.30 -13.58 -15.61
N LYS A 89 4.82 -14.59 -14.89
CA LYS A 89 5.11 -15.92 -15.45
C LYS A 89 3.86 -16.72 -15.78
N GLU A 90 2.75 -16.48 -15.07
CA GLU A 90 1.47 -17.14 -15.34
C GLU A 90 0.77 -16.58 -16.60
N VAL A 91 1.12 -15.37 -17.03
CA VAL A 91 0.57 -14.81 -18.27
C VAL A 91 1.09 -15.57 -19.48
N THR A 92 0.18 -16.20 -20.23
CA THR A 92 0.53 -16.85 -21.50
C THR A 92 0.93 -15.78 -22.54
N PRO A 93 2.13 -15.87 -23.14
CA PRO A 93 2.54 -14.97 -24.21
C PRO A 93 1.56 -15.02 -25.38
N ARG A 94 1.25 -13.87 -25.99
CA ARG A 94 0.43 -13.86 -27.20
C ARG A 94 1.17 -14.57 -28.32
N SER A 95 0.60 -15.67 -28.82
CA SER A 95 1.10 -16.36 -30.02
C SER A 95 0.95 -15.46 -31.25
N PRO A 96 1.96 -15.39 -32.14
CA PRO A 96 1.89 -14.61 -33.38
C PRO A 96 0.72 -15.02 -34.29
N GLU A 97 0.24 -16.27 -34.21
CA GLU A 97 -0.89 -16.80 -34.98
C GLU A 97 -2.24 -16.08 -34.69
N ARG A 98 -2.45 -15.58 -33.46
CA ARG A 98 -3.65 -14.79 -33.11
C ARG A 98 -3.65 -13.38 -33.70
N GLN A 99 -2.49 -12.84 -34.08
CA GLN A 99 -2.40 -11.54 -34.76
C GLN A 99 -2.81 -11.64 -36.23
N GLN A 100 -2.56 -12.78 -36.88
CA GLN A 100 -2.89 -12.97 -38.29
C GLN A 100 -4.38 -13.23 -38.52
N GLN A 101 -5.05 -13.98 -37.63
CA GLN A 101 -6.51 -14.20 -37.74
C GLN A 101 -7.34 -12.93 -37.54
N ASN A 102 -6.90 -11.99 -36.69
CA ASN A 102 -7.64 -10.74 -36.46
C ASN A 102 -7.45 -9.71 -37.59
N ASN A 103 -6.35 -9.77 -38.35
CA ASN A 103 -6.11 -8.85 -39.48
C ASN A 103 -6.73 -9.32 -40.81
N VAL A 104 -7.06 -10.62 -40.93
CA VAL A 104 -7.58 -11.21 -42.18
C VAL A 104 -9.12 -11.18 -42.25
N ALA A 105 -9.81 -10.92 -41.15
CA ALA A 105 -11.28 -10.97 -41.08
C ALA A 105 -12.03 -9.78 -41.72
N THR A 106 -11.35 -8.81 -42.33
CA THR A 106 -11.99 -7.53 -42.72
C THR A 106 -11.74 -7.11 -44.17
N PHE A 107 -11.96 -7.98 -45.17
CA PHE A 107 -12.22 -7.51 -46.54
C PHE A 107 -13.19 -8.45 -47.28
N PRO A 108 -14.48 -8.11 -47.40
CA PRO A 108 -15.34 -8.75 -48.37
C PRO A 108 -14.85 -8.35 -49.77
N LYS A 109 -14.46 -9.33 -50.59
CA LYS A 109 -14.24 -9.10 -52.02
C LYS A 109 -15.59 -8.76 -52.65
N LEU A 110 -15.81 -7.49 -52.97
CA LEU A 110 -16.87 -7.06 -53.87
C LEU A 110 -16.43 -7.43 -55.30
N ALA A 111 -17.14 -8.38 -55.90
CA ALA A 111 -17.14 -8.67 -57.32
C ALA A 111 -18.39 -8.06 -57.95
#